data_AF-A0A948JVC5-F1
#
_entry.id   AF-A0A948JVC5-F1
#
_cell.length_a   1.000
_cell.length_b   1.000
_cell.length_c   1.000
_cell.angle_alpha   90.00
_cell.angle_beta   90.00
_cell.angle_gamma   90.00
#
_symmetry.space_group_name_H-M   'P 1'
#
loop_
_entity.id
_entity.type
_entity.pdbx_description
1 polymer ?
#
loop_
_entity_poly.entity_id
_entity_poly.type
_entity_poly.pdbx_seq_one_letter_code
_entity_poly.pdbx_strand_id
1 'polypeptide(L)' 'FNCLYNERDPKLTLERIKTLGFNSFVFDTNTATIEKDPNGSLHQKVNTFIDFINNPELGLQVVISDTKAGIAFILIP' A
#
# COMPACT_ATOMS: atom_id res chain seq x y z
N PHE A 1 1.32 -1.88 -7.74
CA PHE A 1 2.41 -1.19 -7.03
C PHE A 1 3.73 -1.45 -7.78
N ASN A 2 3.77 -1.29 -9.11
CA ASN A 2 4.71 -2.09 -9.92
C ASN A 2 6.16 -1.57 -9.92
N CYS A 3 6.38 -0.26 -9.77
CA CYS A 3 7.74 0.29 -9.79
C CYS A 3 8.47 0.06 -8.45
N LEU A 4 7.77 0.20 -7.33
CA LEU A 4 8.34 0.01 -5.99
C LEU A 4 8.40 -1.47 -5.59
N TYR A 5 7.53 -2.30 -6.17
CA TYR A 5 7.39 -3.73 -5.88
C TYR A 5 7.53 -4.58 -7.13
N ASN A 6 8.63 -4.36 -7.85
CA ASN A 6 8.87 -5.00 -9.14
C ASN A 6 9.18 -6.50 -8.97
N GLU A 7 10.02 -6.84 -8.01
CA GLU A 7 10.47 -8.21 -7.73
C GLU A 7 9.43 -9.06 -7.00
N ARG A 8 8.32 -8.45 -6.56
CA ARG A 8 7.27 -9.11 -5.77
C ARG A 8 7.78 -9.79 -4.50
N ASP A 9 8.90 -9.30 -3.96
CA ASP A 9 9.45 -9.70 -2.66
C ASP A 9 9.11 -8.63 -1.60
N PRO A 10 8.16 -8.93 -0.69
CA PRO A 10 7.63 -7.93 0.23
C PRO A 10 8.66 -7.53 1.29
N LYS A 11 9.53 -8.45 1.70
CA LYS A 11 10.58 -8.19 2.70
C LYS A 11 11.65 -7.29 2.12
N LEU A 12 12.15 -7.63 0.93
CA LEU A 12 13.15 -6.81 0.23
C LEU A 12 12.63 -5.39 -0.04
N THR A 13 11.36 -5.28 -0.41
CA THR A 13 10.72 -3.99 -0.67
C THR A 13 10.59 -3.16 0.59
N LEU A 14 10.15 -3.75 1.70
CA LEU A 14 10.08 -3.06 2.98
C LEU A 14 11.46 -2.58 3.45
N GLU A 15 12.49 -3.43 3.36
CA GLU A 15 13.86 -3.07 3.73
C GLU A 15 14.39 -1.88 2.92
N ARG A 16 14.11 -1.84 1.61
CA ARG A 16 14.46 -0.69 0.76
C ARG A 16 13.72 0.58 1.18
N ILE A 17 12.43 0.47 1.48
CA ILE A 17 11.62 1.61 1.95
C ILE A 17 12.17 2.14 3.29
N LYS A 18 12.53 1.26 4.23
CA LYS A 18 13.18 1.64 5.49
C LYS A 18 14.54 2.31 5.24
N THR A 19 15.36 1.75 4.35
CA THR A 19 16.68 2.28 4.00
C THR A 19 16.59 3.69 3.40
N LEU A 20 15.52 3.99 2.66
CA LEU A 20 15.25 5.33 2.12
C LEU A 20 14.77 6.33 3.19
N GLY A 21 14.55 5.88 4.43
CA GLY A 21 14.17 6.73 5.56
C GLY A 21 12.66 6.93 5.74
N PHE A 22 11.82 6.14 5.07
CA PHE A 22 10.37 6.21 5.27
C PHE A 22 9.95 5.51 6.56
N ASN A 23 9.06 6.16 7.32
CA ASN A 23 8.52 5.65 8.58
C ASN A 23 7.01 5.32 8.51
N SER A 24 6.35 5.73 7.43
CA SER A 24 4.91 5.61 7.29
C SER A 24 4.47 5.70 5.83
N PHE A 25 3.27 5.20 5.57
CA PHE A 25 2.52 5.44 4.35
C PHE A 25 1.24 6.20 4.67
N VAL A 26 0.90 7.13 3.79
CA VAL A 26 -0.43 7.73 3.73
C VAL A 26 -1.05 7.29 2.42
N PHE A 27 -2.23 6.68 2.50
CA PHE A 27 -2.90 6.09 1.35
C PHE A 27 -4.30 6.67 1.19
N ASP A 28 -4.60 7.17 -0.01
CA ASP A 28 -5.94 7.59 -0.40
C ASP A 28 -6.79 6.35 -0.74
N THR A 29 -7.89 6.15 -0.01
CA THR A 29 -8.76 4.98 -0.17
C THR A 29 -9.85 5.17 -1.23
N ASN A 30 -10.02 6.37 -1.80
CA ASN A 30 -11.06 6.68 -2.78
C ASN A 30 -10.69 6.28 -4.21
N THR A 31 -10.12 5.09 -4.38
CA THR A 31 -9.59 4.60 -5.65
C THR A 31 -10.66 4.33 -6.70
N ALA A 32 -11.89 4.03 -6.27
CA ALA A 32 -13.06 3.82 -7.13
C ALA A 32 -13.43 5.05 -7.98
N THR A 33 -12.97 6.25 -7.59
CA THR A 33 -13.26 7.48 -8.34
C THR A 33 -12.30 7.72 -9.50
N ILE A 34 -11.17 6.99 -9.55
CA ILE A 34 -10.05 7.29 -10.45
C ILE A 34 -10.09 6.41 -11.72
N GLU A 35 -10.53 5.15 -11.62
CA GLU A 35 -10.64 4.22 -12.76
C GLU A 35 -12.04 3.61 -12.84
N LYS A 36 -12.72 3.81 -13.98
CA LYS A 36 -14.09 3.35 -14.21
C LYS A 36 -14.21 1.83 -14.39
N ASP A 37 -13.23 1.21 -15.03
CA ASP A 37 -13.24 -0.24 -15.25
C ASP A 37 -12.78 -0.94 -13.95
N PRO A 38 -13.64 -1.73 -13.27
CA PRO A 38 -13.26 -2.40 -12.04
C PRO A 38 -12.13 -3.43 -12.21
N ASN A 39 -11.89 -3.91 -13.44
CA ASN A 39 -10.81 -4.85 -13.74
C ASN A 39 -9.55 -4.16 -14.28
N GLY A 40 -9.55 -2.83 -14.31
CA GLY A 40 -8.45 -2.04 -14.85
C GLY A 40 -7.15 -2.17 -14.05
N SER A 41 -6.08 -1.67 -14.66
CA SER A 41 -4.73 -1.82 -14.14
C SER A 41 -4.48 -1.03 -12.85
N LEU A 42 -5.26 0.04 -12.60
CA LEU A 42 -5.15 0.80 -11.36
C LEU A 42 -5.70 0.01 -10.18
N HIS A 43 -6.87 -0.62 -10.33
CA HIS A 43 -7.44 -1.50 -9.29
C HIS A 43 -6.52 -2.66 -8.96
N GLN A 44 -5.90 -3.29 -9.97
CA GLN A 44 -4.89 -4.33 -9.77
C GLN A 44 -3.66 -3.80 -8.99
N LYS A 45 -3.20 -2.57 -9.31
CA LYS A 45 -2.10 -1.91 -8.61
C LYS A 45 -2.43 -1.61 -7.15
N VAL A 46 -3.67 -1.21 -6.86
CA VAL A 46 -4.19 -0.95 -5.51
C VAL A 46 -4.31 -2.25 -4.73
N ASN A 47 -4.91 -3.29 -5.30
CA ASN A 47 -5.01 -4.60 -4.65
C ASN A 47 -3.63 -5.13 -4.27
N THR A 48 -2.65 -5.03 -5.17
CA THR A 48 -1.25 -5.38 -4.85
C THR A 48 -0.71 -4.62 -3.62
N PHE A 49 -1.02 -3.33 -3.49
CA PHE A 49 -0.58 -2.52 -2.35
C PHE A 49 -1.31 -2.92 -1.07
N ILE A 50 -2.62 -3.18 -1.15
CA ILE A 50 -3.43 -3.69 -0.04
C ILE A 50 -2.88 -5.03 0.45
N ASP A 51 -2.54 -5.94 -0.45
CA ASP A 51 -1.92 -7.23 -0.11
C ASP A 51 -0.55 -7.04 0.57
N PHE A 52 0.25 -6.08 0.09
CA PHE A 52 1.54 -5.74 0.69
C PHE A 52 1.37 -5.22 2.13
N ILE A 53 0.49 -4.24 2.36
CA ILE A 53 0.32 -3.64 3.71
C ILE A 53 -0.35 -4.58 4.71
N ASN A 54 -1.14 -5.55 4.22
CA ASN A 54 -1.79 -6.57 5.06
C ASN A 54 -0.95 -7.85 5.21
N ASN A 55 0.28 -7.90 4.69
CA ASN A 55 1.15 -9.05 4.87
C ASN A 55 1.60 -9.14 6.34
N PRO A 56 1.20 -10.19 7.09
CA PRO A 56 1.48 -10.28 8.51
C PRO A 56 2.98 -10.42 8.83
N GLU A 57 3.79 -10.92 7.89
CA GLU A 57 5.24 -11.07 8.08
C GLU A 57 6.00 -9.74 8.06
N LEU A 58 5.36 -8.66 7.58
CA LEU A 58 5.99 -7.35 7.47
C LEU A 58 5.86 -6.49 8.73
N GLY A 59 4.96 -6.86 9.66
CA GLY A 59 4.73 -6.11 10.89
C GLY A 59 4.22 -4.67 10.69
N LEU A 60 3.68 -4.35 9.50
CA LEU A 60 3.08 -3.05 9.20
C LEU A 60 1.82 -2.85 10.05
N GLN A 61 1.60 -1.63 10.51
CA GLN A 61 0.48 -1.30 11.40
C GLN A 61 -0.42 -0.26 10.78
N VAL A 62 -1.65 -0.64 10.42
CA VAL A 62 -2.68 0.31 9.99
C VAL A 62 -3.26 0.96 11.24
N VAL A 63 -2.87 2.22 11.52
CA VAL A 63 -3.30 2.94 12.74
C VAL A 63 -4.52 3.82 12.50
N ILE A 64 -4.77 4.24 11.26
CA ILE A 64 -5.99 4.92 10.85
C ILE A 64 -6.47 4.28 9.55
N SER A 65 -7.75 3.93 9.51
CA SER A 65 -8.45 3.53 8.28
C SER A 65 -9.82 4.17 8.31
N ASP A 66 -9.92 5.37 7.72
CA ASP A 66 -11.19 6.10 7.60
C ASP A 66 -11.60 6.14 6.13
N THR A 67 -12.43 5.18 5.75
CA THR A 67 -12.95 5.05 4.38
C THR A 67 -13.95 6.15 4.02
N LYS A 68 -14.51 6.88 4.99
CA LYS A 68 -15.39 8.03 4.71
C LYS A 68 -14.57 9.28 4.40
N ALA A 69 -13.49 9.48 5.15
CA ALA A 69 -12.52 10.54 4.89
C ALA A 69 -11.60 10.23 3.70
N GLY A 70 -11.57 8.98 3.24
CA GLY A 70 -10.78 8.56 2.09
C GLY A 70 -9.30 8.35 2.41
N ILE A 71 -8.93 8.04 3.66
CA ILE A 71 -7.53 8.00 4.08
C ILE A 71 -7.22 6.81 4.98
N ALA A 72 -6.07 6.19 4.72
CA ALA A 72 -5.43 5.23 5.60
C ALA A 72 -4.01 5.68 5.97
N PHE A 73 -3.63 5.48 7.22
CA PHE A 73 -2.28 5.75 7.73
C PHE A 73 -1.67 4.45 8.24
N ILE A 74 -0.50 4.11 7.71
CA ILE A 74 0.20 2.86 7.99
C ILE A 74 1.59 3.18 8.54
N LEU A 75 1.92 2.65 9.70
CA LEU A 75 3.25 2.76 10.29
C LEU A 75 4.17 1.63 9.82
N ILE A 76 5.42 2.00 9.57
CA ILE A 76 6.52 1.09 9.28
C ILE A 76 7.30 0.86 10.58
N PRO A 77 7.47 -0.41 11.03
CA PRO A 77 8.15 -0.73 12.28
C PRO A 77 9.66 -0.48 12.23
#